data_AF-A0A6A5GSL6-F1
#
_entry.id   AF-A0A6A5GSL6-F1
#
_cell.length_a   1.000
_cell.length_b   1.000
_cell.length_c   1.000
_cell.angle_alpha   90.00
_cell.angle_beta   90.00
_cell.angle_gamma   90.00
#
_symmetry.space_group_name_H-M   'P 1'
#
loop_
_entity.id
_entity.type
_entity.pdbx_description
1 polymer ?
#
loop_
_entity_poly.entity_id
_entity_poly.type
_entity_poly.pdbx_seq_one_letter_code
_entity_poly.pdbx_strand_id
1 'polypeptide(L)'
;MFKTSVLLACLAFSTIAADGNYFQVLIREIDNPAGTVKNGQPCSNFGFLGAGCNTYMKAVATASGTNLSDVNLPDAIQINTNMETRVSNLNFVVSDDYVNSVDAFTGFDLRVVLGTDSDCTNIIDDYIIHVSSNQEQGVYTYTSLRDGTLATTISIAWSTNIAPQSTTATPEPTTTGVPFTGSTAVPTTTPRPPVDCSEVVNVTSGVQKIYPDGTTPVSVYCDQTSYGTYTVIQSRGVIGQNITFDFPSVSNYSAAFGEPGIGNNYWFGLDNMHVLSGVKPYALQIDLCCGTKLIAKQIYHNFKIDTAEKFYKLTAVADISGVGLDYSNSGKDLAAAFSTSTEWHGPKAHDSCDQFEFYDDDSSIDPPPQSKPYGGWWYGSCGNNMNGFLYPSRSGNCTVPLEIFDANGMLGVNMRTTPGLGFNGYDVDLQSYDRVRMALFTFDSSTIDRTDSSFCN
;
A
#
# COMPACT_ATOMS: atom_id res chain seq x y z
N MET A 1 -6.55 37.92 -29.90
CA MET A 1 -6.45 38.38 -28.50
C MET A 1 -7.40 37.49 -27.72
N PHE A 2 -7.00 36.48 -26.96
CA PHE A 2 -5.71 36.07 -26.39
C PHE A 2 -5.75 34.52 -26.25
N LYS A 3 -4.60 33.82 -26.29
CA LYS A 3 -4.48 32.34 -26.26
C LYS A 3 -3.64 31.88 -25.07
N THR A 4 -4.17 31.19 -24.07
CA THR A 4 -3.36 30.69 -22.94
C THR A 4 -2.26 29.71 -23.34
N SER A 5 -1.01 30.10 -23.13
CA SER A 5 0.17 29.22 -23.15
C SER A 5 0.65 29.04 -21.72
N VAL A 6 0.96 27.81 -21.30
CA VAL A 6 1.65 27.55 -20.02
C VAL A 6 3.15 27.61 -20.30
N LEU A 7 3.83 28.60 -19.74
CA LEU A 7 5.26 28.77 -19.92
C LEU A 7 6.01 27.96 -18.86
N LEU A 8 6.78 26.96 -19.30
CA LEU A 8 7.68 26.22 -18.41
C LEU A 8 9.00 27.02 -18.33
N ALA A 9 9.13 27.90 -17.33
CA ALA A 9 10.33 28.72 -17.15
C ALA A 9 11.39 27.97 -16.33
N CYS A 10 12.57 27.77 -16.93
CA CYS A 10 13.72 27.17 -16.25
C CYS A 10 14.63 28.27 -15.65
N LEU A 11 14.61 28.37 -14.32
CA LEU A 11 15.57 29.04 -13.41
C LEU A 11 15.81 30.56 -13.50
N ALA A 12 16.02 31.13 -12.31
CA ALA A 12 16.44 32.50 -11.96
C ALA A 12 15.38 33.61 -12.04
N PHE A 13 14.88 34.01 -10.86
CA PHE A 13 14.25 35.32 -10.60
C PHE A 13 13.25 35.81 -11.67
N SER A 14 12.23 35.04 -11.99
CA SER A 14 11.01 35.61 -12.56
C SER A 14 10.09 36.02 -11.43
N THR A 15 9.82 37.32 -11.32
CA THR A 15 8.78 37.87 -10.44
C THR A 15 7.44 37.38 -10.96
N ILE A 16 6.92 36.28 -10.39
CA ILE A 16 5.55 35.83 -10.63
C ILE A 16 4.64 36.99 -10.22
N ALA A 17 3.78 37.44 -11.15
CA ALA A 17 2.82 38.49 -10.86
C ALA A 17 1.95 38.04 -9.67
N ALA A 18 1.79 38.90 -8.67
CA ALA A 18 1.17 38.57 -7.39
C ALA A 18 -0.32 38.15 -7.48
N ASP A 19 -0.94 38.23 -8.65
CA ASP A 19 -2.39 38.08 -8.87
C ASP A 19 -2.78 36.87 -9.77
N GLY A 20 -1.86 35.92 -10.06
CA GLY A 20 -2.13 34.75 -10.92
C GLY A 20 -2.25 33.41 -10.16
N ASN A 21 -3.10 32.49 -10.65
CA ASN A 21 -3.16 31.09 -10.18
C ASN A 21 -1.94 30.30 -10.70
N TYR A 22 -1.22 29.60 -9.82
CA TYR A 22 -0.04 28.82 -10.20
C TYR A 22 0.06 27.48 -9.44
N PHE A 23 0.81 26.54 -10.02
CA PHE A 23 1.23 25.30 -9.39
C PHE A 23 2.76 25.26 -9.31
N GLN A 24 3.30 25.01 -8.13
CA GLN A 24 4.74 24.83 -7.94
C GLN A 24 5.07 23.34 -7.85
N VAL A 25 6.05 22.90 -8.63
CA VAL A 25 6.49 21.50 -8.66
C VAL A 25 8.00 21.43 -8.37
N LEU A 26 8.36 20.61 -7.39
CA LEU A 26 9.72 20.33 -6.99
C LEU A 26 10.08 18.89 -7.29
N ILE A 27 11.01 18.66 -8.21
CA ILE A 27 11.67 17.35 -8.33
C ILE A 27 12.74 17.30 -7.22
N ARG A 28 12.49 16.47 -6.20
CA ARG A 28 13.38 16.30 -5.04
C ARG A 28 14.65 15.56 -5.44
N GLU A 29 14.49 14.43 -6.12
CA GLU A 29 15.62 13.58 -6.49
C GLU A 29 15.28 12.68 -7.67
N ILE A 30 16.25 12.55 -8.58
CA ILE A 30 16.30 11.55 -9.65
C ILE A 30 17.69 10.92 -9.63
N ASP A 31 17.73 9.60 -9.44
CA ASP A 31 18.96 8.83 -9.48
C ASP A 31 18.80 7.62 -10.43
N ASN A 32 19.66 7.52 -11.45
CA ASN A 32 19.77 6.36 -12.33
C ASN A 32 21.14 5.68 -12.17
N PRO A 33 21.37 4.95 -11.08
CA PRO A 33 22.65 4.32 -10.79
C PRO A 33 22.94 3.11 -11.69
N ALA A 34 21.93 2.57 -12.39
CA ALA A 34 22.07 1.41 -13.26
C ALA A 34 22.76 1.70 -14.60
N GLY A 35 22.76 2.95 -15.06
CA GLY A 35 23.33 3.27 -16.37
C GLY A 35 22.61 2.56 -17.54
N THR A 36 21.32 2.28 -17.39
CA THR A 36 20.49 1.59 -18.40
C THR A 36 19.32 2.44 -18.86
N VAL A 37 18.89 2.24 -20.12
CA VAL A 37 17.66 2.80 -20.69
C VAL A 37 16.44 1.91 -20.39
N LYS A 38 15.23 2.36 -20.71
CA LYS A 38 13.92 1.74 -20.39
C LYS A 38 13.81 0.27 -20.78
N ASN A 39 14.47 -0.15 -21.86
CA ASN A 39 14.48 -1.53 -22.36
C ASN A 39 15.55 -2.43 -21.71
N GLY A 40 16.25 -1.95 -20.67
CA GLY A 40 17.28 -2.69 -19.94
C GLY A 40 18.66 -2.69 -20.59
N GLN A 41 18.83 -2.09 -21.78
CA GLN A 41 20.14 -1.96 -22.41
C GLN A 41 20.99 -0.88 -21.70
N PRO A 42 22.31 -1.05 -21.62
CA PRO A 42 23.20 -0.03 -21.08
C PRO A 42 23.20 1.21 -21.99
N CYS A 43 23.15 2.40 -21.41
CA CYS A 43 23.18 3.66 -22.19
C CYS A 43 24.57 4.02 -22.71
N SER A 44 25.60 3.29 -22.25
CA SER A 44 26.98 3.41 -22.74
C SER A 44 27.70 2.07 -22.61
N ASN A 45 28.87 1.95 -23.23
CA ASN A 45 29.73 0.76 -23.09
C ASN A 45 30.18 0.48 -21.64
N PHE A 46 29.93 1.40 -20.70
CA PHE A 46 30.29 1.29 -19.30
C PHE A 46 29.08 1.18 -18.34
N GLY A 47 27.85 1.10 -18.84
CA GLY A 47 26.64 1.06 -18.00
C GLY A 47 26.63 -0.08 -16.97
N PHE A 48 27.20 -1.24 -17.32
CA PHE A 48 27.33 -2.39 -16.41
C PHE A 48 28.30 -2.20 -15.24
N LEU A 49 29.10 -1.11 -15.24
CA LEU A 49 30.03 -0.78 -14.15
C LEU A 49 29.39 0.16 -13.09
N GLY A 50 28.07 0.40 -13.17
CA GLY A 50 27.38 1.35 -12.29
C GLY A 50 27.63 2.81 -12.66
N ALA A 51 28.13 3.07 -13.88
CA ALA A 51 28.26 4.42 -14.40
C ALA A 51 26.89 4.89 -14.90
N GLY A 52 26.26 5.82 -14.16
CA GLY A 52 24.95 6.38 -14.48
C GLY A 52 24.90 7.05 -15.86
N CYS A 53 23.70 7.14 -16.43
CA CYS A 53 23.50 7.80 -17.72
C CYS A 53 23.55 9.32 -17.55
N ASN A 54 24.16 10.00 -18.53
CA ASN A 54 23.89 11.42 -18.72
C ASN A 54 22.39 11.58 -18.97
N THR A 55 21.74 12.34 -18.10
CA THR A 55 20.28 12.46 -18.11
C THR A 55 19.89 13.77 -18.78
N TYR A 56 19.05 13.67 -19.79
CA TYR A 56 18.27 14.78 -20.35
C TYR A 56 16.84 14.63 -19.85
N MET A 57 16.28 15.70 -19.32
CA MET A 57 14.95 15.69 -18.74
C MET A 57 14.07 16.67 -19.47
N LYS A 58 12.98 16.16 -20.04
CA LYS A 58 11.91 16.96 -20.61
C LYS A 58 10.66 16.85 -19.77
N ALA A 59 9.97 17.96 -19.56
CA ALA A 59 8.67 17.94 -18.91
C ALA A 59 7.63 18.67 -19.76
N VAL A 60 6.41 18.18 -19.67
CA VAL A 60 5.22 18.85 -20.21
C VAL A 60 4.12 18.75 -19.16
N ALA A 61 3.46 19.87 -18.90
CA ALA A 61 2.36 19.96 -17.96
C ALA A 61 1.08 20.35 -18.71
N THR A 62 -0.01 19.64 -18.41
CA THR A 62 -1.36 19.93 -18.90
C THR A 62 -2.28 20.20 -17.75
N ALA A 63 -2.93 21.35 -17.76
CA ALA A 63 -4.00 21.63 -16.84
C ALA A 63 -5.32 20.97 -17.29
N SER A 64 -6.17 20.62 -16.31
CA SER A 64 -7.55 20.18 -16.50
C SER A 64 -8.51 21.15 -15.79
N GLY A 65 -9.70 21.38 -16.36
CA GLY A 65 -10.64 22.40 -15.89
C GLY A 65 -11.80 22.64 -16.87
N THR A 66 -12.79 23.46 -16.46
CA THR A 66 -13.92 23.87 -17.30
C THR A 66 -13.51 25.00 -18.26
N ASN A 67 -14.01 24.98 -19.51
CA ASN A 67 -13.65 25.91 -20.60
C ASN A 67 -12.22 25.81 -21.13
N LEU A 68 -11.57 24.66 -20.96
CA LEU A 68 -10.32 24.37 -21.66
C LEU A 68 -10.65 23.93 -23.10
N SER A 69 -10.21 24.69 -24.10
CA SER A 69 -10.25 24.25 -25.50
C SER A 69 -9.14 23.24 -25.77
N ASP A 70 -9.42 22.18 -26.53
CA ASP A 70 -8.41 21.24 -27.01
C ASP A 70 -7.29 21.98 -27.77
N VAL A 71 -6.08 21.95 -27.22
CA VAL A 71 -4.87 22.45 -27.89
C VAL A 71 -3.81 21.36 -27.82
N ASN A 72 -3.16 21.11 -28.95
CA ASN A 72 -1.99 20.24 -29.01
C ASN A 72 -0.94 20.72 -28.00
N LEU A 73 -0.53 19.78 -27.15
CA LEU A 73 0.60 19.90 -26.23
C LEU A 73 1.80 20.58 -26.91
N PRO A 74 2.43 21.61 -26.30
CA PRO A 74 3.73 22.07 -26.78
C PRO A 74 4.75 20.93 -26.66
N ASP A 75 5.74 20.92 -27.57
CA ASP A 75 6.85 19.96 -27.51
C ASP A 75 7.51 20.01 -26.12
N ALA A 76 7.79 18.84 -25.54
CA ALA A 76 8.30 18.74 -24.17
C ALA A 76 9.60 19.56 -24.02
N ILE A 77 9.65 20.42 -23.00
CA ILE A 77 10.74 21.40 -22.80
C ILE A 77 11.82 20.76 -21.94
N GLN A 78 13.09 20.92 -22.31
CA GLN A 78 14.21 20.46 -21.49
C GLN A 78 14.32 21.30 -20.21
N ILE A 79 14.23 20.66 -19.05
CA ILE A 79 14.18 21.32 -17.73
C ILE A 79 15.46 21.16 -16.90
N ASN A 80 16.42 20.35 -17.33
CA ASN A 80 17.74 20.29 -16.71
C ASN A 80 18.80 20.99 -17.58
N THR A 81 19.74 21.67 -16.94
CA THR A 81 20.72 22.55 -17.62
C THR A 81 21.97 21.81 -18.09
N ASN A 82 22.32 20.68 -17.45
CA ASN A 82 23.53 19.92 -17.76
C ASN A 82 23.26 18.42 -17.92
N MET A 83 24.18 17.73 -18.57
CA MET A 83 24.21 16.27 -18.74
C MET A 83 24.63 15.58 -17.44
N GLU A 84 23.81 15.68 -16.41
CA GLU A 84 24.07 15.16 -15.07
C GLU A 84 23.73 13.67 -14.94
N THR A 85 24.47 12.95 -14.10
CA THR A 85 24.17 11.54 -13.76
C THR A 85 23.13 11.41 -12.65
N ARG A 86 22.91 12.49 -11.89
CA ARG A 86 21.91 12.61 -10.83
C ARG A 86 21.36 14.03 -10.84
N VAL A 87 20.05 14.17 -10.76
CA VAL A 87 19.37 15.47 -10.68
C VAL A 87 18.72 15.58 -9.31
N SER A 88 18.95 16.67 -8.59
CA SER A 88 18.34 16.89 -7.28
C SER A 88 17.95 18.34 -7.09
N ASN A 89 16.90 18.57 -6.30
CA ASN A 89 16.41 19.90 -5.93
C ASN A 89 16.08 20.80 -7.13
N LEU A 90 15.54 20.22 -8.21
CA LEU A 90 15.12 20.99 -9.36
C LEU A 90 13.71 21.51 -9.11
N ASN A 91 13.62 22.81 -8.83
CA ASN A 91 12.35 23.52 -8.64
C ASN A 91 11.94 24.19 -9.96
N PHE A 92 10.74 23.91 -10.44
CA PHE A 92 10.15 24.63 -11.55
C PHE A 92 8.72 25.03 -11.24
N VAL A 93 8.33 26.19 -11.73
CA VAL A 93 6.99 26.73 -11.52
C VAL A 93 6.21 26.50 -12.80
N VAL A 94 5.04 25.90 -12.67
CA VAL A 94 4.06 25.78 -13.73
C VAL A 94 3.03 26.89 -13.51
N SER A 95 3.19 28.02 -14.20
CA SER A 95 2.26 29.15 -14.13
C SER A 95 1.32 29.19 -15.33
N ASP A 96 0.07 29.58 -15.09
CA ASP A 96 -0.82 30.01 -16.16
C ASP A 96 -0.45 31.45 -16.55
N ASP A 97 0.09 31.62 -17.76
CA ASP A 97 0.57 32.92 -18.25
C ASP A 97 -0.52 33.77 -18.92
N TYR A 98 -1.79 33.34 -18.95
CA TYR A 98 -2.87 34.15 -19.53
C TYR A 98 -3.98 34.50 -18.55
N VAL A 99 -4.07 35.81 -18.31
CA VAL A 99 -4.98 36.52 -17.40
C VAL A 99 -6.46 36.50 -17.85
N ASN A 100 -6.88 35.57 -18.73
CA ASN A 100 -8.25 35.58 -19.26
C ASN A 100 -8.98 34.26 -18.95
N SER A 101 -9.71 34.30 -17.83
CA SER A 101 -10.86 33.45 -17.46
C SER A 101 -10.65 31.92 -17.50
N VAL A 102 -9.73 31.40 -16.68
CA VAL A 102 -9.88 30.02 -16.18
C VAL A 102 -10.65 30.10 -14.87
N ASP A 103 -11.96 29.81 -14.93
CA ASP A 103 -12.86 29.95 -13.78
C ASP A 103 -12.65 28.85 -12.72
N ALA A 104 -12.00 27.73 -13.08
CA ALA A 104 -11.58 26.67 -12.17
C ALA A 104 -10.56 25.71 -12.79
N PHE A 105 -9.40 25.53 -12.15
CA PHE A 105 -8.54 24.37 -12.38
C PHE A 105 -9.05 23.20 -11.55
N THR A 106 -9.28 22.04 -12.17
CA THR A 106 -9.69 20.80 -11.48
C THR A 106 -8.52 19.87 -11.16
N GLY A 107 -7.34 20.15 -11.73
CA GLY A 107 -6.12 19.37 -11.57
C GLY A 107 -5.11 19.64 -12.68
N PHE A 108 -3.96 18.99 -12.66
CA PHE A 108 -2.99 18.97 -13.75
C PHE A 108 -2.36 17.59 -13.91
N ASP A 109 -2.00 17.27 -15.15
CA ASP A 109 -1.17 16.13 -15.49
C ASP A 109 0.24 16.63 -15.80
N LEU A 110 1.24 16.04 -15.16
CA LEU A 110 2.64 16.31 -15.42
C LEU A 110 3.28 15.06 -16.01
N ARG A 111 3.75 15.16 -17.25
CA ARG A 111 4.58 14.13 -17.87
C ARG A 111 6.05 14.54 -17.82
N VAL A 112 6.89 13.68 -17.26
CA VAL A 112 8.34 13.83 -17.20
C VAL A 112 9.00 12.70 -17.95
N VAL A 113 9.80 13.02 -18.95
CA VAL A 113 10.57 12.05 -19.75
C VAL A 113 12.04 12.23 -19.46
N LEU A 114 12.70 11.15 -19.10
CA LEU A 114 14.16 11.06 -18.96
C LEU A 114 14.72 10.35 -20.19
N GLY A 115 15.73 10.93 -20.82
CA GLY A 115 16.43 10.33 -21.96
C GLY A 115 17.93 10.54 -21.89
N THR A 116 18.67 9.90 -22.79
CA THR A 116 20.14 10.03 -22.86
C THR A 116 20.60 11.10 -23.85
N ASP A 117 19.68 11.75 -24.54
CA ASP A 117 19.92 12.81 -25.53
C ASP A 117 18.88 13.93 -25.42
N SER A 118 19.19 15.08 -26.01
CA SER A 118 18.33 16.28 -25.97
C SER A 118 16.98 16.11 -26.67
N ASP A 119 16.80 15.05 -27.46
CA ASP A 119 15.54 14.72 -28.12
C ASP A 119 14.74 13.66 -27.34
N CYS A 120 15.31 13.11 -26.27
CA CYS A 120 14.82 11.96 -25.51
C CYS A 120 14.50 10.74 -26.40
N THR A 121 15.30 10.50 -27.45
CA THR A 121 15.07 9.34 -28.35
C THR A 121 15.34 8.01 -27.64
N ASN A 122 16.36 7.98 -26.79
CA ASN A 122 16.69 6.85 -25.93
C ASN A 122 16.17 7.09 -24.52
N ILE A 123 14.94 6.66 -24.26
CA ILE A 123 14.23 6.90 -23.01
C ILE A 123 14.83 6.04 -21.89
N ILE A 124 15.20 6.68 -20.78
CA ILE A 124 15.53 6.04 -19.51
C ILE A 124 14.22 5.67 -18.80
N ASP A 125 13.35 6.65 -18.57
CA ASP A 125 12.02 6.45 -17.99
C ASP A 125 11.04 7.54 -18.48
N ASP A 126 9.75 7.25 -18.40
CA ASP A 126 8.64 8.12 -18.83
C ASP A 126 7.54 8.04 -17.77
N TYR A 127 7.25 9.17 -17.14
CA TYR A 127 6.37 9.27 -15.98
C TYR A 127 5.22 10.20 -16.28
N ILE A 128 4.02 9.85 -15.84
CA ILE A 128 2.84 10.71 -15.90
C ILE A 128 2.25 10.78 -14.50
N ILE A 129 2.06 11.98 -13.98
CA ILE A 129 1.54 12.26 -12.64
C ILE A 129 0.25 13.03 -12.80
N HIS A 130 -0.81 12.55 -12.17
CA HIS A 130 -2.11 13.21 -12.15
C HIS A 130 -2.32 13.84 -10.78
N VAL A 131 -2.54 15.14 -10.73
CA VAL A 131 -2.78 15.91 -9.50
C VAL A 131 -4.15 16.57 -9.59
N SER A 132 -4.99 16.44 -8.57
CA SER A 132 -6.30 17.11 -8.54
C SER A 132 -6.28 18.38 -7.70
N SER A 133 -7.14 19.34 -8.03
CA SER A 133 -7.32 20.62 -7.33
C SER A 133 -7.75 20.50 -5.86
N ASN A 134 -8.19 19.33 -5.41
CA ASN A 134 -8.49 19.05 -4.00
C ASN A 134 -7.23 18.73 -3.17
N GLN A 135 -6.05 18.68 -3.78
CA GLN A 135 -4.78 18.41 -3.11
C GLN A 135 -3.93 19.69 -3.06
N GLU A 136 -3.88 20.34 -1.89
CA GLU A 136 -3.12 21.58 -1.68
C GLU A 136 -1.60 21.39 -1.80
N GLN A 137 -1.09 20.22 -1.39
CA GLN A 137 0.31 19.80 -1.49
C GLN A 137 0.42 18.28 -1.51
N GLY A 138 1.51 17.74 -2.05
CA GLY A 138 1.74 16.30 -2.06
C GLY A 138 3.15 15.90 -2.49
N VAL A 139 3.46 14.62 -2.34
CA VAL A 139 4.72 13.99 -2.79
C VAL A 139 4.39 12.68 -3.50
N TYR A 140 5.01 12.47 -4.67
CA TYR A 140 4.92 11.28 -5.50
C TYR A 140 6.33 10.73 -5.69
N THR A 141 6.56 9.49 -5.27
CA THR A 141 7.81 8.78 -5.50
C THR A 141 7.55 7.56 -6.35
N TYR A 142 8.32 7.39 -7.41
CA TYR A 142 8.24 6.26 -8.31
C TYR A 142 9.63 5.64 -8.48
N THR A 143 9.68 4.31 -8.36
CA THR A 143 10.91 3.52 -8.51
C THR A 143 10.74 2.52 -9.65
N SER A 144 11.52 2.72 -10.72
CA SER A 144 11.62 1.84 -11.88
C SER A 144 12.64 0.74 -11.61
N LEU A 145 12.17 -0.50 -11.47
CA LEU A 145 13.02 -1.69 -11.32
C LEU A 145 13.19 -2.37 -12.69
N ARG A 146 14.43 -2.65 -13.08
CA ARG A 146 14.77 -3.42 -14.29
C ARG A 146 15.55 -4.66 -13.86
N ASP A 147 15.23 -5.81 -14.45
CA ASP A 147 15.83 -7.09 -14.07
C ASP A 147 17.36 -7.06 -14.22
N GLY A 148 18.06 -7.38 -13.13
CA GLY A 148 19.53 -7.43 -13.10
C GLY A 148 20.24 -6.08 -12.98
N THR A 149 19.52 -4.98 -12.73
CA THR A 149 20.14 -3.65 -12.54
C THR A 149 19.60 -2.91 -11.30
N LEU A 150 20.27 -1.83 -10.92
CA LEU A 150 19.83 -0.97 -9.80
C LEU A 150 18.59 -0.17 -10.20
N ALA A 151 17.71 0.11 -9.24
CA ALA A 151 16.47 0.82 -9.50
C ALA A 151 16.71 2.30 -9.82
N THR A 152 15.94 2.86 -10.77
CA THR A 152 15.88 4.31 -11.00
C THR A 152 14.74 4.88 -10.18
N THR A 153 14.99 5.90 -9.34
CA THR A 153 13.93 6.52 -8.53
C THR A 153 13.74 7.98 -8.91
N ILE A 154 12.48 8.43 -9.01
CA ILE A 154 12.09 9.83 -9.12
C ILE A 154 11.17 10.20 -7.95
N SER A 155 11.45 11.32 -7.29
CA SER A 155 10.58 11.89 -6.26
C SER A 155 10.17 13.32 -6.64
N ILE A 156 8.87 13.57 -6.71
CA ILE A 156 8.25 14.84 -7.10
C ILE A 156 7.36 15.31 -5.96
N ALA A 157 7.48 16.57 -5.57
CA ALA A 157 6.57 17.22 -4.64
C ALA A 157 5.88 18.39 -5.34
N TRP A 158 4.68 18.75 -4.91
CA TRP A 158 3.94 19.89 -5.46
C TRP A 158 3.21 20.67 -4.36
N SER A 159 2.89 21.92 -4.68
CA SER A 159 2.02 22.80 -3.89
C SER A 159 1.25 23.76 -4.79
N THR A 160 0.02 24.12 -4.41
CA THR A 160 -0.84 25.07 -5.15
C THR A 160 -1.23 26.28 -4.31
N ASN A 161 -1.43 27.43 -4.94
CA ASN A 161 -2.00 28.64 -4.31
C ASN A 161 -3.51 28.82 -4.59
N ILE A 162 -4.16 27.84 -5.21
CA ILE A 162 -5.56 27.93 -5.62
C ILE A 162 -6.48 27.67 -4.42
N ALA A 163 -7.35 28.64 -4.11
CA ALA A 163 -8.32 28.50 -3.04
C ALA A 163 -9.37 27.41 -3.40
N PRO A 164 -9.72 26.49 -2.48
CA PRO A 164 -10.79 25.52 -2.71
C PRO A 164 -12.11 26.23 -3.00
N GLN A 165 -12.88 25.77 -3.99
CA GLN A 165 -14.19 26.34 -4.30
C GLN A 165 -15.15 26.18 -3.10
N SER A 166 -15.32 27.26 -2.34
CA SER A 166 -16.31 27.38 -1.29
C SER A 166 -17.70 27.56 -1.90
N THR A 167 -18.59 26.61 -1.67
CA THR A 167 -20.02 26.75 -2.02
C THR A 167 -20.87 26.68 -0.75
N THR A 168 -20.92 27.78 0.01
CA THR A 168 -21.97 27.99 1.00
C THR A 168 -22.24 29.48 1.22
N ALA A 169 -23.37 29.98 0.71
CA ALA A 169 -24.19 31.02 1.36
C ALA A 169 -25.54 31.21 0.63
N THR A 170 -26.64 31.10 1.38
CA THR A 170 -28.03 31.48 1.02
C THR A 170 -28.65 32.16 2.25
N PRO A 171 -29.71 33.00 2.18
CA PRO A 171 -29.99 34.26 1.44
C PRO A 171 -30.25 35.45 2.43
N GLU A 172 -30.58 36.72 2.10
CA GLU A 172 -31.74 37.36 1.40
C GLU A 172 -31.58 38.93 1.44
N PRO A 173 -32.43 39.83 0.83
CA PRO A 173 -33.46 39.70 -0.22
C PRO A 173 -33.52 40.83 -1.31
N THR A 174 -34.31 40.56 -2.38
CA THR A 174 -35.05 41.48 -3.32
C THR A 174 -34.24 42.37 -4.31
N THR A 175 -34.55 42.54 -5.61
CA THR A 175 -35.82 42.56 -6.38
C THR A 175 -35.64 42.19 -7.87
N THR A 176 -36.69 41.55 -8.41
CA THR A 176 -37.28 41.63 -9.77
C THR A 176 -36.51 41.21 -11.02
N GLY A 177 -37.00 40.13 -11.65
CA GLY A 177 -37.35 40.17 -13.08
C GLY A 177 -37.00 38.93 -13.93
N VAL A 178 -38.06 38.28 -14.42
CA VAL A 178 -38.17 37.36 -15.59
C VAL A 178 -38.05 35.85 -15.31
N PRO A 179 -39.04 35.02 -15.74
CA PRO A 179 -39.09 33.59 -15.43
C PRO A 179 -38.34 32.76 -16.48
N PHE A 180 -37.47 31.86 -16.01
CA PHE A 180 -36.95 30.77 -16.83
C PHE A 180 -37.60 29.47 -16.35
N THR A 181 -38.42 28.88 -17.21
CA THR A 181 -38.97 27.53 -17.06
C THR A 181 -37.85 26.52 -17.30
N GLY A 182 -37.14 26.15 -16.24
CA GLY A 182 -36.16 25.07 -16.22
C GLY A 182 -36.60 23.98 -15.25
N SER A 183 -36.72 22.76 -15.76
CA SER A 183 -37.22 21.55 -15.09
C SER A 183 -36.65 21.31 -13.69
N THR A 184 -37.53 21.02 -12.73
CA THR A 184 -37.25 20.63 -11.34
C THR A 184 -36.87 19.16 -11.22
N ALA A 185 -35.65 18.81 -11.60
CA ALA A 185 -35.03 17.57 -11.13
C ALA A 185 -33.75 17.93 -10.36
N VAL A 186 -33.83 17.79 -9.04
CA VAL A 186 -32.69 17.91 -8.12
C VAL A 186 -31.66 16.85 -8.52
N PRO A 187 -30.36 17.18 -8.69
CA PRO A 187 -29.33 16.18 -8.85
C PRO A 187 -29.14 15.49 -7.50
N THR A 188 -29.62 14.26 -7.39
CA THR A 188 -29.40 13.40 -6.23
C THR A 188 -27.96 12.87 -6.27
N THR A 189 -26.97 13.69 -5.94
CA THR A 189 -25.59 13.23 -5.75
C THR A 189 -25.46 12.62 -4.36
N THR A 190 -25.96 11.40 -4.19
CA THR A 190 -25.63 10.60 -3.02
C THR A 190 -24.11 10.41 -3.00
N PRO A 191 -23.39 10.84 -1.94
CA PRO A 191 -21.95 10.62 -1.86
C PRO A 191 -21.64 9.12 -1.95
N ARG A 192 -20.60 8.76 -2.72
CA ARG A 192 -20.12 7.38 -2.77
C ARG A 192 -19.74 6.94 -1.35
N PRO A 193 -20.14 5.75 -0.89
CA PRO A 193 -19.78 5.28 0.43
C PRO A 193 -18.25 5.06 0.57
N PRO A 194 -17.70 5.16 1.79
CA PRO A 194 -16.26 5.03 2.03
C PRO A 194 -15.77 3.62 1.69
N VAL A 195 -14.74 3.53 0.86
CA VAL A 195 -14.16 2.25 0.41
C VAL A 195 -13.32 1.60 1.49
N ASP A 196 -12.63 2.41 2.28
CA ASP A 196 -11.72 2.02 3.36
C ASP A 196 -11.82 3.00 4.54
N CYS A 197 -11.10 2.74 5.62
CA CYS A 197 -11.13 3.59 6.81
C CYS A 197 -10.58 5.02 6.61
N SER A 198 -9.68 5.23 5.65
CA SER A 198 -9.13 6.56 5.33
C SER A 198 -10.15 7.48 4.66
N GLU A 199 -11.21 6.93 4.08
CA GLU A 199 -12.32 7.69 3.47
C GLU A 199 -13.48 7.97 4.43
N VAL A 200 -13.43 7.42 5.66
CA VAL A 200 -14.46 7.68 6.66
C VAL A 200 -14.32 9.11 7.17
N VAL A 201 -15.38 9.91 7.04
CA VAL A 201 -15.40 11.31 7.47
C VAL A 201 -15.32 11.40 9.00
N ASN A 202 -14.46 12.28 9.52
CA ASN A 202 -14.22 12.47 10.96
C ASN A 202 -13.89 11.16 11.69
N VAL A 203 -13.08 10.31 11.06
CA VAL A 203 -12.78 8.99 11.60
C VAL A 203 -12.13 9.09 12.98
N THR A 204 -12.68 8.32 13.91
CA THR A 204 -12.11 8.03 15.22
C THR A 204 -11.94 6.51 15.30
N SER A 205 -10.99 6.04 16.11
CA SER A 205 -10.78 4.59 16.24
C SER A 205 -12.06 3.91 16.71
N GLY A 206 -12.45 2.84 16.01
CA GLY A 206 -13.72 2.17 16.27
C GLY A 206 -14.22 1.35 15.09
N VAL A 207 -15.31 0.63 15.32
CA VAL A 207 -15.96 -0.16 14.27
C VAL A 207 -16.72 0.78 13.33
N GLN A 208 -16.42 0.71 12.05
CA GLN A 208 -17.06 1.47 10.97
C GLN A 208 -17.57 0.53 9.88
N LYS A 209 -18.53 1.00 9.09
CA LYS A 209 -18.95 0.31 7.87
C LYS A 209 -18.26 0.92 6.66
N ILE A 210 -17.55 0.10 5.90
CA ILE A 210 -16.91 0.45 4.64
C ILE A 210 -17.52 -0.37 3.50
N TYR A 211 -17.27 0.03 2.26
CA TYR A 211 -17.86 -0.54 1.06
C TYR A 211 -16.75 -0.77 0.02
N PRO A 212 -15.94 -1.86 0.17
CA PRO A 212 -14.78 -2.10 -0.68
C PRO A 212 -15.12 -2.15 -2.18
N ASP A 213 -16.25 -2.75 -2.52
CA ASP A 213 -16.82 -2.85 -3.88
C ASP A 213 -17.72 -1.65 -4.26
N GLY A 214 -17.90 -0.71 -3.35
CA GLY A 214 -18.79 0.45 -3.48
C GLY A 214 -20.28 0.19 -3.21
N THR A 215 -20.69 -1.05 -2.92
CA THR A 215 -22.12 -1.43 -2.79
C THR A 215 -22.44 -2.31 -1.57
N THR A 216 -21.56 -3.23 -1.21
CA THR A 216 -21.75 -4.19 -0.12
C THR A 216 -21.04 -3.70 1.14
N PRO A 217 -21.76 -3.44 2.23
CA PRO A 217 -21.15 -2.98 3.47
C PRO A 217 -20.42 -4.10 4.20
N VAL A 218 -19.23 -3.81 4.70
CA VAL A 218 -18.44 -4.66 5.60
C VAL A 218 -18.08 -3.86 6.85
N SER A 219 -18.27 -4.46 8.03
CA SER A 219 -17.88 -3.81 9.30
C SER A 219 -16.41 -4.09 9.55
N VAL A 220 -15.61 -3.05 9.80
CA VAL A 220 -14.17 -3.14 10.05
C VAL A 220 -13.80 -2.29 11.25
N TYR A 221 -12.69 -2.63 11.93
CA TYR A 221 -12.12 -1.73 12.92
C TYR A 221 -11.20 -0.74 12.20
N CYS A 222 -11.56 0.53 12.24
CA CYS A 222 -10.68 1.61 11.81
C CYS A 222 -9.81 2.01 12.98
N ASP A 223 -8.49 1.98 12.80
CA ASP A 223 -7.57 2.47 13.81
C ASP A 223 -6.98 3.80 13.36
N GLN A 224 -7.46 4.89 13.96
CA GLN A 224 -6.98 6.24 13.73
C GLN A 224 -5.77 6.51 14.63
N THR A 225 -4.62 6.73 14.02
CA THR A 225 -3.37 7.09 14.71
C THR A 225 -2.95 8.52 14.37
N SER A 226 -1.85 9.00 14.96
CA SER A 226 -1.21 10.24 14.56
C SER A 226 -0.56 10.18 13.17
N TYR A 227 -0.26 8.97 12.67
CA TYR A 227 0.39 8.74 11.37
C TYR A 227 -0.62 8.67 10.23
N GLY A 228 -1.80 8.15 10.53
CA GLY A 228 -2.91 8.00 9.60
C GLY A 228 -3.91 6.95 10.07
N THR A 229 -4.82 6.59 9.19
CA THR A 229 -5.88 5.63 9.47
C THR A 229 -5.55 4.26 8.90
N TYR A 230 -5.68 3.23 9.71
CA TYR A 230 -5.56 1.85 9.29
C TYR A 230 -6.94 1.21 9.12
N THR A 231 -7.06 0.31 8.15
CA THR A 231 -8.18 -0.63 8.02
C THR A 231 -7.73 -1.99 8.54
N VAL A 232 -8.22 -2.43 9.70
CA VAL A 232 -7.84 -3.74 10.28
C VAL A 232 -8.54 -4.86 9.51
N ILE A 233 -7.75 -5.72 8.86
CA ILE A 233 -8.24 -6.81 8.02
C ILE A 233 -8.18 -8.19 8.69
N GLN A 234 -7.41 -8.30 9.76
CA GLN A 234 -7.39 -9.48 10.64
C GLN A 234 -7.01 -9.04 12.04
N SER A 235 -7.62 -9.68 13.04
CA SER A 235 -7.16 -9.58 14.42
C SER A 235 -7.36 -10.90 15.15
N ARG A 236 -6.43 -11.22 16.05
CA ARG A 236 -6.63 -12.28 17.05
C ARG A 236 -6.41 -11.69 18.43
N GLY A 237 -7.19 -12.15 19.40
CA GLY A 237 -7.03 -11.74 20.78
C GLY A 237 -7.88 -12.55 21.74
N VAL A 238 -7.69 -12.29 23.03
CA VAL A 238 -8.37 -13.04 24.10
C VAL A 238 -9.79 -12.56 24.40
N ILE A 239 -10.26 -11.49 23.73
CA ILE A 239 -11.63 -10.96 23.87
C ILE A 239 -12.54 -11.70 22.87
N GLY A 240 -13.73 -12.11 23.32
CA GLY A 240 -14.72 -12.74 22.44
C GLY A 240 -14.36 -14.14 21.95
N GLN A 241 -13.86 -15.03 22.84
CA GLN A 241 -13.27 -16.36 22.56
C GLN A 241 -14.13 -17.42 21.84
N ASN A 242 -15.21 -17.05 21.14
CA ASN A 242 -16.16 -18.00 20.53
C ASN A 242 -16.10 -18.13 19.00
N ILE A 243 -15.11 -17.50 18.32
CA ILE A 243 -14.97 -17.59 16.86
C ILE A 243 -13.79 -18.50 16.52
N THR A 244 -14.08 -19.59 15.81
CA THR A 244 -13.05 -20.48 15.26
C THR A 244 -12.48 -19.89 13.98
N PHE A 245 -11.17 -20.09 13.78
CA PHE A 245 -10.53 -19.91 12.47
C PHE A 245 -10.34 -21.26 11.78
N ASP A 246 -10.58 -22.39 12.45
CA ASP A 246 -10.37 -23.71 11.86
C ASP A 246 -11.49 -24.08 10.90
N PHE A 247 -11.34 -23.65 9.65
CA PHE A 247 -12.23 -23.98 8.55
C PHE A 247 -11.54 -24.90 7.54
N PRO A 248 -12.24 -25.92 7.02
CA PRO A 248 -11.65 -26.88 6.11
C PRO A 248 -11.42 -26.30 4.72
N SER A 249 -12.27 -25.41 4.20
CA SER A 249 -12.15 -24.91 2.83
C SER A 249 -11.67 -23.47 2.76
N VAL A 250 -10.87 -23.14 1.74
CA VAL A 250 -10.49 -21.77 1.38
C VAL A 250 -11.73 -20.91 1.13
N SER A 251 -12.83 -21.49 0.62
CA SER A 251 -14.09 -20.78 0.42
C SER A 251 -14.70 -20.23 1.72
N ASN A 252 -14.43 -20.85 2.87
CA ASN A 252 -14.89 -20.33 4.16
C ASN A 252 -14.18 -19.02 4.57
N TYR A 253 -13.03 -18.74 3.96
CA TYR A 253 -12.24 -17.53 4.19
C TYR A 253 -12.55 -16.41 3.21
N SER A 254 -13.45 -16.61 2.24
CA SER A 254 -13.75 -15.61 1.21
C SER A 254 -14.51 -14.41 1.79
N ALA A 255 -15.49 -14.68 2.65
CA ALA A 255 -16.31 -13.68 3.34
C ALA A 255 -15.74 -13.29 4.71
N ALA A 256 -16.16 -12.13 5.21
CA ALA A 256 -15.79 -11.67 6.54
C ALA A 256 -16.45 -12.53 7.63
N PHE A 257 -15.73 -12.81 8.71
CA PHE A 257 -16.26 -13.48 9.90
C PHE A 257 -15.63 -12.96 11.19
N GLY A 258 -16.32 -13.22 12.30
CA GLY A 258 -15.94 -12.74 13.61
C GLY A 258 -16.35 -11.29 13.87
N GLU A 259 -15.72 -10.67 14.86
CA GLU A 259 -16.09 -9.33 15.36
C GLU A 259 -14.92 -8.36 15.26
N PRO A 260 -15.02 -7.27 14.46
CA PRO A 260 -13.96 -6.27 14.40
C PRO A 260 -13.77 -5.59 15.76
N GLY A 261 -12.52 -5.39 16.17
CA GLY A 261 -12.21 -4.69 17.42
C GLY A 261 -10.79 -4.96 17.92
N ILE A 262 -10.30 -4.10 18.82
CA ILE A 262 -9.03 -4.37 19.52
C ILE A 262 -9.20 -5.58 20.43
N GLY A 263 -8.32 -6.56 20.28
CA GLY A 263 -8.34 -7.78 21.09
C GLY A 263 -9.44 -8.79 20.73
N ASN A 264 -10.27 -8.48 19.72
CA ASN A 264 -11.26 -9.41 19.19
C ASN A 264 -10.66 -10.33 18.12
N ASN A 265 -11.45 -11.33 17.74
CA ASN A 265 -11.16 -12.29 16.69
C ASN A 265 -11.93 -11.93 15.43
N TYR A 266 -11.22 -11.55 14.36
CA TYR A 266 -11.82 -11.03 13.13
C TYR A 266 -11.03 -11.42 11.88
N TRP A 267 -11.74 -11.70 10.80
CA TRP A 267 -11.21 -11.90 9.47
C TRP A 267 -12.04 -11.11 8.46
N PHE A 268 -11.39 -10.28 7.64
CA PHE A 268 -12.06 -9.41 6.67
C PHE A 268 -12.62 -10.13 5.46
N GLY A 269 -12.14 -11.34 5.15
CA GLY A 269 -12.52 -12.08 3.95
C GLY A 269 -11.57 -11.82 2.78
N LEU A 270 -11.15 -12.90 2.12
CA LEU A 270 -10.21 -12.84 0.99
C LEU A 270 -10.79 -12.09 -0.22
N ASP A 271 -12.11 -12.16 -0.46
CA ASP A 271 -12.75 -11.41 -1.54
C ASP A 271 -12.65 -9.90 -1.29
N ASN A 272 -12.89 -9.49 -0.04
CA ASN A 272 -12.77 -8.09 0.35
C ASN A 272 -11.31 -7.61 0.27
N MET A 273 -10.34 -8.43 0.70
CA MET A 273 -8.91 -8.10 0.55
C MET A 273 -8.48 -7.97 -0.92
N HIS A 274 -8.94 -8.88 -1.78
CA HIS A 274 -8.69 -8.84 -3.22
C HIS A 274 -9.21 -7.53 -3.83
N VAL A 275 -10.50 -7.24 -3.63
CA VAL A 275 -11.14 -6.02 -4.14
C VAL A 275 -10.39 -4.79 -3.64
N LEU A 276 -10.15 -4.69 -2.33
CA LEU A 276 -9.52 -3.52 -1.74
C LEU A 276 -8.12 -3.29 -2.31
N SER A 277 -7.29 -4.34 -2.38
CA SER A 277 -5.93 -4.26 -2.94
C SER A 277 -5.87 -3.92 -4.44
N GLY A 278 -6.98 -4.01 -5.15
CA GLY A 278 -7.13 -3.56 -6.53
C GLY A 278 -7.53 -2.09 -6.69
N VAL A 279 -8.09 -1.45 -5.65
CA VAL A 279 -8.57 -0.05 -5.73
C VAL A 279 -7.42 0.96 -5.56
N LYS A 280 -6.50 0.69 -4.64
CA LYS A 280 -5.37 1.58 -4.30
C LYS A 280 -4.13 0.74 -3.99
N PRO A 281 -2.92 1.32 -4.08
CA PRO A 281 -1.74 0.68 -3.53
C PRO A 281 -1.81 0.71 -1.99
N TYR A 282 -1.97 -0.46 -1.37
CA TYR A 282 -1.92 -0.60 0.09
C TYR A 282 -0.58 -1.15 0.55
N ALA A 283 -0.14 -0.68 1.71
CA ALA A 283 0.83 -1.38 2.52
C ALA A 283 0.10 -2.15 3.64
N LEU A 284 0.67 -3.27 4.05
CA LEU A 284 0.22 -4.11 5.16
C LEU A 284 1.17 -3.92 6.34
N GLN A 285 0.62 -3.63 7.52
CA GLN A 285 1.32 -3.71 8.80
C GLN A 285 0.84 -4.94 9.57
N ILE A 286 1.77 -5.70 10.13
CA ILE A 286 1.52 -6.79 11.07
C ILE A 286 2.14 -6.43 12.41
N ASP A 287 1.32 -6.45 13.47
CA ASP A 287 1.77 -6.27 14.85
C ASP A 287 1.63 -7.58 15.63
N LEU A 288 2.72 -8.01 16.25
CA LEU A 288 2.78 -9.18 17.12
C LEU A 288 2.93 -8.74 18.57
N CYS A 289 1.95 -9.04 19.42
CA CYS A 289 2.03 -8.74 20.84
C CYS A 289 2.11 -10.02 21.67
N CYS A 290 2.81 -9.92 22.79
CA CYS A 290 2.78 -10.92 23.83
C CYS A 290 2.46 -10.27 25.18
N GLY A 291 1.27 -10.55 25.71
CA GLY A 291 0.70 -9.73 26.77
C GLY A 291 0.63 -8.27 26.32
N THR A 292 1.27 -7.36 27.07
CA THR A 292 1.30 -5.93 26.74
C THR A 292 2.52 -5.49 25.93
N LYS A 293 3.39 -6.43 25.54
CA LYS A 293 4.65 -6.12 24.85
C LYS A 293 4.51 -6.30 23.34
N LEU A 294 4.98 -5.32 22.58
CA LEU A 294 5.22 -5.48 21.15
C LEU A 294 6.46 -6.34 20.95
N ILE A 295 6.30 -7.47 20.27
CA ILE A 295 7.40 -8.39 19.93
C ILE A 295 7.98 -8.04 18.57
N ALA A 296 7.13 -7.81 17.57
CA ALA A 296 7.56 -7.38 16.24
C ALA A 296 6.48 -6.55 15.55
N LYS A 297 6.94 -5.63 14.70
CA LYS A 297 6.11 -4.87 13.77
C LYS A 297 6.72 -4.98 12.37
N GLN A 298 6.01 -5.64 11.46
CA GLN A 298 6.46 -5.86 10.08
C GLN A 298 5.61 -5.08 9.10
N ILE A 299 6.24 -4.49 8.09
CA ILE A 299 5.59 -3.75 7.02
C ILE A 299 5.85 -4.47 5.69
N TYR A 300 4.81 -4.59 4.87
CA TYR A 300 4.87 -5.15 3.53
C TYR A 300 4.21 -4.18 2.55
N HIS A 301 5.00 -3.66 1.61
CA HIS A 301 4.57 -2.70 0.60
C HIS A 301 3.86 -3.39 -0.56
N ASN A 302 3.01 -2.68 -1.29
CA ASN A 302 2.31 -3.21 -2.47
C ASN A 302 1.53 -4.50 -2.19
N PHE A 303 0.82 -4.55 -1.06
CA PHE A 303 -0.01 -5.67 -0.67
C PHE A 303 -1.10 -5.91 -1.72
N LYS A 304 -1.14 -7.14 -2.25
CA LYS A 304 -2.15 -7.61 -3.21
C LYS A 304 -2.53 -9.05 -2.94
N ILE A 305 -3.83 -9.30 -3.03
CA ILE A 305 -4.42 -10.64 -3.05
C ILE A 305 -4.93 -10.88 -4.47
N ASP A 306 -4.57 -12.00 -5.08
CA ASP A 306 -5.07 -12.39 -6.41
C ASP A 306 -6.51 -12.93 -6.33
N THR A 307 -7.08 -13.30 -7.47
CA THR A 307 -8.47 -13.81 -7.52
C THR A 307 -8.62 -15.20 -6.91
N ALA A 308 -9.86 -15.63 -6.68
CA ALA A 308 -10.18 -16.98 -6.22
C ALA A 308 -9.66 -18.07 -7.17
N GLU A 309 -9.67 -17.83 -8.49
CA GLU A 309 -9.16 -18.78 -9.51
C GLU A 309 -7.65 -18.99 -9.41
N LYS A 310 -6.94 -18.04 -8.79
CA LYS A 310 -5.52 -18.15 -8.47
C LYS A 310 -5.30 -18.30 -6.97
N PHE A 311 -6.27 -18.89 -6.28
CA PHE A 311 -6.20 -19.30 -4.89
C PHE A 311 -5.80 -18.16 -3.95
N TYR A 312 -6.26 -16.93 -4.23
CA TYR A 312 -5.99 -15.75 -3.42
C TYR A 312 -4.50 -15.53 -3.12
N LYS A 313 -3.62 -15.79 -4.10
CA LYS A 313 -2.18 -15.67 -3.94
C LYS A 313 -1.79 -14.31 -3.36
N LEU A 314 -1.00 -14.31 -2.28
CA LEU A 314 -0.50 -13.09 -1.64
C LEU A 314 0.76 -12.59 -2.34
N THR A 315 0.81 -11.30 -2.67
CA THR A 315 2.04 -10.64 -3.13
C THR A 315 2.22 -9.33 -2.39
N ALA A 316 3.45 -9.06 -1.96
CA ALA A 316 3.88 -7.81 -1.35
C ALA A 316 5.41 -7.75 -1.39
N VAL A 317 5.99 -6.60 -1.06
CA VAL A 317 7.43 -6.40 -0.91
C VAL A 317 7.71 -6.17 0.57
N ALA A 318 8.41 -7.10 1.21
CA ALA A 318 8.77 -6.95 2.61
C ALA A 318 9.72 -5.78 2.81
N ASP A 319 9.44 -4.99 3.83
CA ASP A 319 10.30 -3.89 4.25
C ASP A 319 11.57 -4.41 4.97
N ILE A 320 11.43 -5.50 5.73
CA ILE A 320 12.53 -6.25 6.34
C ILE A 320 12.49 -7.66 5.76
N SER A 321 13.58 -8.08 5.11
CA SER A 321 13.69 -9.39 4.46
C SER A 321 14.05 -10.52 5.43
N GLY A 322 13.75 -11.75 5.02
CA GLY A 322 14.17 -12.98 5.71
C GLY A 322 13.42 -13.31 7.01
N VAL A 323 12.37 -12.56 7.35
CA VAL A 323 11.50 -12.78 8.51
C VAL A 323 10.03 -12.57 8.13
N GLY A 324 9.11 -12.98 9.00
CA GLY A 324 7.69 -12.89 8.76
C GLY A 324 7.30 -13.56 7.46
N LEU A 325 6.50 -12.89 6.63
CA LEU A 325 6.03 -13.43 5.35
C LEU A 325 7.16 -13.63 4.32
N ASP A 326 8.32 -12.98 4.51
CA ASP A 326 9.50 -13.12 3.65
C ASP A 326 10.51 -14.18 4.17
N TYR A 327 10.23 -14.81 5.31
CA TYR A 327 10.99 -15.97 5.78
C TYR A 327 10.99 -17.06 4.70
N SER A 328 12.15 -17.69 4.43
CA SER A 328 12.38 -18.41 3.17
C SER A 328 13.10 -19.76 3.28
N ASN A 329 13.04 -20.44 4.43
CA ASN A 329 13.75 -21.72 4.59
C ASN A 329 13.16 -22.82 3.70
N SER A 330 11.85 -23.10 3.82
CA SER A 330 11.13 -24.05 2.96
C SER A 330 10.40 -23.39 1.78
N GLY A 331 10.26 -22.07 1.83
CA GLY A 331 9.56 -21.23 0.86
C GLY A 331 9.14 -19.93 1.52
N LYS A 332 8.46 -19.03 0.79
CA LYS A 332 7.97 -17.75 1.32
C LYS A 332 6.46 -17.72 1.31
N ASP A 333 5.83 -17.18 2.36
CA ASP A 333 4.39 -16.91 2.36
C ASP A 333 4.05 -15.87 1.27
N LEU A 334 4.96 -14.92 1.03
CA LEU A 334 4.91 -14.06 -0.15
C LEU A 334 5.02 -14.90 -1.43
N ALA A 335 4.05 -14.70 -2.33
CA ALA A 335 3.80 -15.47 -3.54
C ALA A 335 3.19 -16.87 -3.35
N ALA A 336 2.86 -17.28 -2.12
CA ALA A 336 2.12 -18.51 -1.88
C ALA A 336 0.60 -18.33 -2.13
N ALA A 337 -0.06 -19.43 -2.49
CA ALA A 337 -1.51 -19.53 -2.53
C ALA A 337 -2.07 -19.61 -1.10
N PHE A 338 -3.26 -19.07 -0.88
CA PHE A 338 -3.97 -19.31 0.37
C PHE A 338 -4.42 -20.77 0.39
N SER A 339 -4.28 -21.43 1.52
CA SER A 339 -4.58 -22.85 1.65
C SER A 339 -5.07 -23.19 3.05
N THR A 340 -5.76 -24.31 3.15
CA THR A 340 -6.13 -24.97 4.40
C THR A 340 -5.49 -26.35 4.43
N SER A 341 -5.62 -27.07 5.54
CA SER A 341 -5.14 -28.45 5.64
C SER A 341 -5.73 -29.40 4.60
N THR A 342 -6.98 -29.18 4.15
CA THR A 342 -7.62 -30.05 3.16
C THR A 342 -7.45 -29.57 1.72
N GLU A 343 -7.10 -28.30 1.51
CA GLU A 343 -6.92 -27.68 0.19
C GLU A 343 -5.48 -27.17 0.01
N TRP A 344 -4.51 -27.88 0.57
CA TRP A 344 -3.09 -27.56 0.41
C TRP A 344 -2.60 -27.89 -1.01
N HIS A 345 -1.95 -26.91 -1.64
CA HIS A 345 -1.49 -26.98 -3.03
C HIS A 345 0.03 -27.02 -3.19
N GLY A 346 0.80 -26.95 -2.10
CA GLY A 346 2.25 -27.12 -2.16
C GLY A 346 2.67 -28.60 -2.30
N PRO A 347 3.98 -28.86 -2.45
CA PRO A 347 4.49 -30.23 -2.48
C PRO A 347 4.02 -31.00 -1.23
N LYS A 348 3.63 -32.27 -1.41
CA LYS A 348 3.27 -33.19 -0.31
C LYS A 348 4.47 -34.02 0.10
N ALA A 349 5.61 -33.36 0.34
CA ALA A 349 6.80 -34.02 0.84
C ALA A 349 6.92 -33.72 2.34
N HIS A 350 7.54 -34.61 3.08
CA HIS A 350 7.80 -34.54 4.52
C HIS A 350 8.37 -33.16 4.93
N ASP A 351 9.43 -32.70 4.26
CA ASP A 351 10.02 -31.36 4.45
C ASP A 351 9.16 -30.17 4.00
N SER A 352 7.95 -30.37 3.46
CA SER A 352 7.25 -29.28 2.78
C SER A 352 6.48 -28.37 3.71
N CYS A 353 6.12 -28.83 4.92
CA CYS A 353 5.37 -28.00 5.86
C CYS A 353 5.20 -28.56 7.30
N ASP A 354 6.14 -28.23 8.20
CA ASP A 354 6.08 -28.60 9.63
C ASP A 354 4.78 -28.13 10.34
N GLN A 355 4.11 -27.13 9.78
CA GLN A 355 2.83 -26.66 10.30
C GLN A 355 1.71 -27.73 10.24
N PHE A 356 1.81 -28.67 9.29
CA PHE A 356 0.88 -29.78 9.12
C PHE A 356 1.38 -31.06 9.80
N GLU A 357 2.69 -31.26 9.92
CA GLU A 357 3.30 -32.53 10.32
C GLU A 357 4.50 -32.37 11.30
N PHE A 358 4.42 -31.51 12.32
CA PHE A 358 5.54 -31.08 13.20
C PHE A 358 6.43 -32.17 13.84
N TYR A 359 5.95 -33.41 14.04
CA TYR A 359 6.72 -34.50 14.69
C TYR A 359 7.09 -35.61 13.70
N ASP A 360 7.04 -35.33 12.42
CA ASP A 360 7.18 -36.32 11.36
C ASP A 360 8.56 -36.98 11.29
N ASP A 361 9.61 -36.39 11.87
CA ASP A 361 10.98 -36.92 11.97
C ASP A 361 11.33 -37.57 13.34
N ASP A 362 10.43 -37.53 14.32
CA ASP A 362 10.67 -38.12 15.65
C ASP A 362 10.48 -39.64 15.64
N SER A 363 11.52 -40.34 15.21
CA SER A 363 11.60 -41.81 15.22
C SER A 363 11.57 -42.44 16.63
N SER A 364 11.59 -41.65 17.71
CA SER A 364 11.54 -42.16 19.09
C SER A 364 10.13 -42.44 19.59
N ILE A 365 9.09 -41.99 18.86
CA ILE A 365 7.68 -42.18 19.20
C ILE A 365 6.93 -42.83 18.02
N ASP A 366 6.25 -43.97 18.26
CA ASP A 366 5.48 -44.69 17.23
C ASP A 366 4.01 -44.94 17.68
N PRO A 367 3.00 -44.38 16.99
CA PRO A 367 3.14 -43.40 15.90
C PRO A 367 3.57 -42.03 16.46
N PRO A 368 4.34 -41.22 15.71
CA PRO A 368 4.70 -39.88 16.14
C PRO A 368 3.43 -39.06 16.38
N PRO A 369 3.37 -38.22 17.44
CA PRO A 369 2.20 -37.42 17.74
C PRO A 369 2.01 -36.41 16.61
N GLN A 370 0.97 -36.55 15.78
CA GLN A 370 0.81 -35.63 14.65
C GLN A 370 0.29 -34.27 15.13
N SER A 371 0.93 -33.19 14.67
CA SER A 371 0.34 -31.87 14.80
C SER A 371 -1.01 -31.84 14.09
N LYS A 372 -1.95 -31.10 14.66
CA LYS A 372 -3.23 -30.81 14.07
C LYS A 372 -3.15 -29.43 13.46
N PRO A 373 -3.23 -29.33 12.12
CA PRO A 373 -3.30 -28.01 11.51
C PRO A 373 -4.55 -27.30 11.96
N TYR A 374 -4.41 -25.99 12.12
CA TYR A 374 -5.49 -25.14 12.57
C TYR A 374 -5.52 -23.89 11.69
N GLY A 375 -6.65 -23.67 11.04
CA GLY A 375 -6.87 -22.50 10.20
C GLY A 375 -6.19 -22.54 8.83
N GLY A 376 -6.43 -21.48 8.07
CA GLY A 376 -5.96 -21.28 6.71
C GLY A 376 -4.97 -20.12 6.64
N TRP A 377 -3.96 -20.28 5.79
CA TRP A 377 -2.89 -19.32 5.63
C TRP A 377 -2.24 -19.44 4.25
N TRP A 378 -1.42 -18.46 3.89
CA TRP A 378 -0.48 -18.58 2.78
C TRP A 378 0.74 -19.37 3.25
N TYR A 379 0.59 -20.69 3.38
CA TYR A 379 1.60 -21.60 3.97
C TYR A 379 2.85 -21.79 3.08
N GLY A 380 3.45 -20.74 2.56
CA GLY A 380 4.61 -20.86 1.69
C GLY A 380 5.90 -21.19 2.44
N SER A 381 6.09 -20.58 3.61
CA SER A 381 7.24 -20.87 4.48
C SER A 381 6.97 -21.94 5.51
N CYS A 382 5.69 -22.23 5.78
CA CYS A 382 5.23 -23.15 6.83
C CYS A 382 5.67 -22.80 8.26
N GLY A 383 6.43 -21.70 8.45
CA GLY A 383 6.83 -21.19 9.75
C GLY A 383 5.85 -20.20 10.38
N ASN A 384 4.81 -19.83 9.63
CA ASN A 384 3.86 -18.78 10.00
C ASN A 384 2.42 -19.29 9.90
N ASN A 385 1.62 -18.92 10.88
CA ASN A 385 0.18 -19.09 10.86
C ASN A 385 -0.50 -18.13 11.83
N MET A 386 -0.83 -16.93 11.36
CA MET A 386 -1.51 -15.93 12.19
C MET A 386 -2.99 -16.28 12.43
N ASN A 387 -3.51 -17.28 11.71
CA ASN A 387 -4.84 -17.84 11.88
C ASN A 387 -4.84 -19.14 12.72
N GLY A 388 -3.69 -19.47 13.33
CA GLY A 388 -3.50 -20.67 14.16
C GLY A 388 -4.27 -20.67 15.48
N PHE A 389 -4.07 -21.70 16.30
CA PHE A 389 -4.80 -21.87 17.55
C PHE A 389 -4.37 -20.81 18.57
N LEU A 390 -5.33 -20.16 19.22
CA LEU A 390 -5.00 -19.08 20.15
C LEU A 390 -4.67 -19.64 21.53
N TYR A 391 -3.38 -19.64 21.90
CA TYR A 391 -2.97 -19.81 23.29
C TYR A 391 -2.86 -18.45 23.98
N PRO A 392 -3.58 -18.21 25.08
CA PRO A 392 -3.40 -17.01 25.89
C PRO A 392 -2.00 -16.94 26.50
N SER A 393 -1.43 -15.74 26.62
CA SER A 393 -0.14 -15.60 27.29
C SER A 393 -0.23 -15.94 28.77
N ARG A 394 0.87 -16.46 29.32
CA ARG A 394 1.01 -16.81 30.74
C ARG A 394 1.96 -15.83 31.40
N SER A 395 1.41 -14.86 32.13
CA SER A 395 2.20 -13.77 32.74
C SER A 395 3.05 -13.00 31.72
N GLY A 396 2.51 -12.77 30.51
CA GLY A 396 3.22 -12.09 29.43
C GLY A 396 4.27 -12.96 28.73
N ASN A 397 4.18 -14.29 28.86
CA ASN A 397 4.97 -15.26 28.09
C ASN A 397 4.07 -15.98 27.09
N CYS A 398 4.48 -15.98 25.82
CA CYS A 398 3.75 -16.56 24.69
C CYS A 398 4.36 -17.84 24.15
N THR A 399 5.42 -18.34 24.80
CA THR A 399 5.98 -19.65 24.49
C THR A 399 4.95 -20.70 24.86
N VAL A 400 4.65 -21.57 23.92
CA VAL A 400 3.79 -22.72 24.10
C VAL A 400 4.63 -23.82 24.73
N PRO A 401 4.37 -24.21 25.99
CA PRO A 401 5.06 -25.33 26.62
C PRO A 401 4.82 -26.62 25.83
N LEU A 402 5.88 -27.43 25.62
CA LEU A 402 5.78 -28.69 24.88
C LEU A 402 4.68 -29.59 25.42
N GLU A 403 4.58 -29.75 26.74
CA GLU A 403 3.52 -30.52 27.40
C GLU A 403 2.09 -30.11 27.01
N ILE A 404 1.88 -28.85 26.63
CA ILE A 404 0.58 -28.35 26.18
C ILE A 404 0.40 -28.64 24.71
N PHE A 405 1.43 -28.36 23.91
CA PHE A 405 1.43 -28.66 22.49
C PHE A 405 1.21 -30.18 22.27
N ASP A 406 1.95 -31.04 22.94
CA ASP A 406 1.85 -32.50 22.90
C ASP A 406 0.45 -33.00 23.27
N ALA A 407 -0.21 -32.31 24.21
CA ALA A 407 -1.54 -32.70 24.66
C ALA A 407 -2.64 -32.39 23.62
N ASN A 408 -2.47 -31.38 22.77
CA ASN A 408 -3.54 -30.91 21.89
C ASN A 408 -3.20 -30.97 20.38
N GLY A 409 -1.92 -30.99 20.03
CA GLY A 409 -1.33 -31.08 18.69
C GLY A 409 -1.35 -29.77 17.88
N MET A 410 -1.92 -28.68 18.39
CA MET A 410 -2.18 -27.48 17.60
C MET A 410 -1.07 -26.45 17.75
N LEU A 411 -0.54 -25.97 16.63
CA LEU A 411 0.36 -24.82 16.64
C LEU A 411 -0.39 -23.52 16.89
N GLY A 412 0.33 -22.58 17.50
CA GLY A 412 -0.22 -21.32 17.99
C GLY A 412 -0.54 -20.30 16.90
N VAL A 413 -0.85 -19.07 17.33
CA VAL A 413 -0.80 -17.89 16.45
C VAL A 413 0.66 -17.48 16.32
N ASN A 414 1.34 -17.97 15.28
CA ASN A 414 2.79 -17.81 15.13
C ASN A 414 3.20 -17.06 13.87
N MET A 415 4.36 -16.40 13.96
CA MET A 415 5.08 -15.84 12.83
C MET A 415 6.56 -15.74 13.19
N ARG A 416 7.43 -16.07 12.24
CA ARG A 416 8.88 -16.00 12.34
C ARG A 416 9.35 -14.57 12.53
N THR A 417 10.04 -14.32 13.63
CA THR A 417 10.67 -13.02 13.92
C THR A 417 12.18 -13.03 13.72
N THR A 418 12.75 -14.19 13.43
CA THR A 418 14.19 -14.38 13.20
C THR A 418 14.45 -15.19 11.93
N PRO A 419 15.56 -14.94 11.22
CA PRO A 419 16.00 -15.79 10.12
C PRO A 419 16.49 -17.18 10.59
N GLY A 420 16.62 -18.12 9.64
CA GLY A 420 17.09 -19.49 9.90
C GLY A 420 16.03 -20.39 10.53
N LEU A 421 16.39 -21.62 10.91
CA LEU A 421 15.46 -22.57 11.52
C LEU A 421 14.95 -22.07 12.88
N GLY A 422 13.74 -22.49 13.23
CA GLY A 422 13.11 -22.26 14.52
C GLY A 422 13.47 -23.33 15.56
N PHE A 423 12.47 -23.80 16.28
CA PHE A 423 12.63 -24.72 17.39
C PHE A 423 13.11 -26.08 16.90
N ASN A 424 14.19 -26.62 17.49
CA ASN A 424 14.74 -27.95 17.18
C ASN A 424 15.02 -28.25 15.69
N GLY A 425 15.16 -27.23 14.84
CA GLY A 425 15.40 -27.41 13.42
C GLY A 425 14.14 -27.33 12.54
N TYR A 426 12.95 -27.19 13.13
CA TYR A 426 11.70 -26.92 12.41
C TYR A 426 11.55 -25.44 12.06
N ASP A 427 10.69 -25.13 11.10
CA ASP A 427 10.38 -23.77 10.67
C ASP A 427 9.53 -22.95 11.65
N VAL A 428 9.09 -23.50 12.78
CA VAL A 428 8.23 -22.83 13.76
C VAL A 428 8.91 -22.65 15.13
N ASP A 429 8.55 -21.61 15.89
CA ASP A 429 9.19 -21.28 17.19
C ASP A 429 8.47 -21.81 18.44
N LEU A 430 7.36 -22.56 18.28
CA LEU A 430 6.44 -22.87 19.39
C LEU A 430 6.03 -21.61 20.18
N GLN A 431 5.77 -20.52 19.47
CA GLN A 431 5.22 -19.28 20.03
C GLN A 431 3.76 -19.14 19.64
N SER A 432 2.96 -18.52 20.51
CA SER A 432 1.58 -18.14 20.22
C SER A 432 1.31 -16.74 20.73
N TYR A 433 1.36 -15.77 19.83
CA TYR A 433 1.05 -14.38 20.14
C TYR A 433 -0.43 -14.24 20.51
N ASP A 434 -0.70 -13.76 21.71
CA ASP A 434 -2.06 -13.72 22.27
C ASP A 434 -2.83 -12.46 21.87
N ARG A 435 -2.17 -11.53 21.17
CA ARG A 435 -2.80 -10.42 20.48
C ARG A 435 -2.02 -10.09 19.21
N VAL A 436 -2.69 -10.12 18.07
CA VAL A 436 -2.10 -9.76 16.78
C VAL A 436 -3.09 -8.98 15.92
N ARG A 437 -2.56 -8.18 14.99
CA ARG A 437 -3.36 -7.61 13.90
C ARG A 437 -2.62 -7.59 12.58
N MET A 438 -3.41 -7.67 11.50
CA MET A 438 -3.02 -7.30 10.16
C MET A 438 -3.86 -6.09 9.74
N ALA A 439 -3.22 -5.00 9.32
CA ALA A 439 -3.93 -3.77 9.00
C ALA A 439 -3.36 -3.12 7.73
N LEU A 440 -4.26 -2.67 6.85
CA LEU A 440 -3.93 -2.01 5.60
C LEU A 440 -3.91 -0.49 5.76
N PHE A 441 -2.97 0.18 5.09
CA PHE A 441 -2.84 1.63 5.09
C PHE A 441 -2.27 2.15 3.76
N THR A 442 -2.45 3.45 3.50
CA THR A 442 -2.04 4.13 2.26
C THR A 442 -1.12 5.33 2.48
N PHE A 443 -0.90 5.74 3.74
CA PHE A 443 0.00 6.83 4.09
C PHE A 443 1.47 6.39 4.10
N ASP A 444 2.39 7.34 4.18
CA ASP A 444 3.83 7.07 4.13
C ASP A 444 4.30 6.25 5.34
N SER A 445 4.73 5.02 5.08
CA SER A 445 5.27 4.09 6.09
C SER A 445 6.50 4.62 6.84
N SER A 446 7.23 5.61 6.30
CA SER A 446 8.39 6.23 6.96
C SER A 446 8.00 6.99 8.22
N THR A 447 6.73 7.37 8.34
CA THR A 447 6.17 8.08 9.50
C THR A 447 5.85 7.15 10.68
N ILE A 448 5.80 5.84 10.46
CA ILE A 448 5.39 4.85 11.46
C ILE A 448 6.48 4.69 12.51
N ASP A 449 6.16 4.96 13.77
CA ASP A 449 6.99 4.55 14.90
C ASP A 449 6.93 3.02 15.08
N ARG A 450 8.04 2.34 14.80
CA ARG A 450 8.14 0.89 14.93
C ARG A 450 8.14 0.39 16.36
N THR A 451 8.36 1.29 17.32
CA THR A 451 8.34 0.99 18.74
C THR A 451 6.97 1.22 19.38
N ASP A 452 6.02 1.82 18.64
CA ASP A 452 4.67 2.07 19.14
C ASP A 452 3.95 0.74 19.45
N SER A 453 3.77 0.52 20.75
CA SER A 453 3.09 -0.64 21.34
C SER A 453 1.66 -0.32 21.78
N SER A 454 1.08 0.81 21.35
CA SER A 454 -0.29 1.24 21.70
C SER A 454 -1.33 0.13 21.46
N PHE A 455 -1.19 -0.62 20.37
CA PHE A 455 -2.06 -1.77 20.05
C PHE A 455 -1.96 -2.94 21.07
N CYS A 456 -0.81 -3.12 21.70
CA CYS A 456 -0.60 -4.22 22.65
C CYS A 456 -1.20 -3.96 24.03
N ASN A 457 -1.55 -2.70 24.35
CA ASN A 457 -2.01 -2.29 25.68
C ASN A 457 -3.50 -2.53 25.92
#